data_AF-A0A2N5WW91-F1
#
_entry.id   AF-A0A2N5WW91-F1
#
_cell.length_a   1.000
_cell.length_b   1.000
_cell.length_c   1.000
_cell.angle_alpha   90.00
_cell.angle_beta   90.00
_cell.angle_gamma   90.00
#
_symmetry.space_group_name_H-M   'P 1'
#
loop_
_entity.id
_entity.type
_entity.pdbx_description
1 polymer ?
#
loop_
_entity_poly.entity_id
_entity_poly.type
_entity_poly.pdbx_seq_one_letter_code
_entity_poly.pdbx_strand_id
1 'polypeptide(L)'
;MTGVDPGIAAVARSLQERVDELATAMCDRIRGEIDFYTAVDAVTAEELHRSVRGNLTTIFEQFTGEGRPGPRAPQRTGRERALQGAPLPEVLHAFRTSFAYLWDTLVAEARASGTVGSDSLVDVAADVWRLMGEYADAVATSYRETAAELMLQREHERSVLVEALLTGVVSDRAALWRTAVTLQLPLEGRFLVVAAEVPAAGREALPGIVPLLETRDVRSAWRLLPDRQIGVLALGPAGTAGDVLALLRREPAARTGVSPVYDALKDTPEALRLARIALDALPAGTPAVAQFEESPIALLAAAAPVEAGR
;
A
#
# COMPACT_ATOMS: atom_id res chain seq x y z
N MET A 1 16.30 -31.85 -1.33
CA MET A 1 17.71 -32.20 -1.05
C MET A 1 17.84 -33.71 -1.18
N THR A 2 18.63 -34.19 -2.13
CA THR A 2 19.06 -35.60 -2.19
C THR A 2 20.05 -35.85 -1.05
N GLY A 3 19.72 -36.77 -0.15
CA GLY A 3 20.54 -37.29 0.97
C GLY A 3 21.50 -36.30 1.63
N VAL A 4 21.07 -35.64 2.71
CA VAL A 4 21.97 -34.76 3.47
C VAL A 4 23.12 -35.57 4.07
N ASP A 5 24.35 -35.10 3.86
CA ASP A 5 25.56 -35.68 4.46
C ASP A 5 25.37 -35.83 5.99
N PRO A 6 25.61 -37.02 6.57
CA PRO A 6 25.38 -37.26 8.00
C PRO A 6 26.19 -36.34 8.94
N GLY A 7 27.38 -35.92 8.50
CA GLY A 7 28.21 -34.96 9.21
C GLY A 7 27.59 -33.57 9.22
N ILE A 8 27.04 -33.13 8.09
CA ILE A 8 26.30 -31.87 7.97
C ILE A 8 25.02 -31.89 8.81
N ALA A 9 24.29 -33.01 8.80
CA ALA A 9 23.12 -33.18 9.66
C ALA A 9 23.48 -33.19 11.17
N ALA A 10 24.68 -33.64 11.55
CA ALA A 10 25.17 -33.55 12.93
C ALA A 10 25.53 -32.11 13.31
N VAL A 11 26.19 -31.37 12.43
CA VAL A 11 26.48 -29.94 12.61
C VAL A 11 25.18 -29.13 12.77
N ALA A 12 24.21 -29.36 11.89
CA ALA A 12 22.91 -28.69 11.96
C ALA A 12 22.18 -28.95 13.29
N ARG A 13 22.21 -30.20 13.81
CA ARG A 13 21.63 -30.53 15.13
C ARG A 13 22.33 -29.78 16.26
N SER A 14 23.65 -29.72 16.27
CA SER A 14 24.41 -28.96 17.29
C SER A 14 24.09 -27.46 17.26
N LEU A 15 23.90 -26.89 16.06
CA LEU A 15 23.49 -25.49 15.94
C LEU A 15 22.03 -25.27 16.34
N GLN A 16 21.16 -26.22 16.07
CA GLN A 16 19.75 -26.18 16.46
C GLN A 16 19.58 -26.18 17.98
N GLU A 17 20.43 -26.88 18.74
CA GLU A 17 20.46 -26.83 20.21
C GLU A 17 20.77 -25.42 20.76
N ARG A 18 21.46 -24.58 19.97
CA ARG A 18 21.85 -23.20 20.31
C ARG A 18 21.08 -22.15 19.52
N VAL A 19 19.91 -22.50 18.96
CA VAL A 19 19.18 -21.62 18.02
C VAL A 19 18.82 -20.26 18.63
N ASP A 20 18.53 -20.18 19.93
CA ASP A 20 18.20 -18.92 20.61
C ASP A 20 19.42 -17.99 20.72
N GLU A 21 20.62 -18.54 20.97
CA GLU A 21 21.87 -17.79 21.00
C GLU A 21 22.22 -17.26 19.60
N LEU A 22 22.08 -18.11 18.58
CA LEU A 22 22.30 -17.75 17.18
C LEU A 22 21.30 -16.68 16.71
N ALA A 23 20.04 -16.80 17.12
CA ALA A 23 19.01 -15.83 16.80
C ALA A 23 19.31 -14.47 17.43
N THR A 24 19.76 -14.45 18.69
CA THR A 24 20.17 -13.23 19.39
C THR A 24 21.33 -12.55 18.66
N ALA A 25 22.42 -13.28 18.38
CA ALA A 25 23.58 -12.74 17.68
C ALA A 25 23.25 -12.25 16.26
N MET A 26 22.36 -12.95 15.55
CA MET A 26 21.90 -12.53 14.23
C MET A 26 21.03 -11.26 14.31
N CYS A 27 20.18 -11.13 15.33
CA CYS A 27 19.40 -9.91 15.56
C CYS A 27 20.30 -8.70 15.84
N ASP A 28 21.33 -8.89 16.68
CA ASP A 28 22.31 -7.84 16.98
C ASP A 28 23.02 -7.38 15.71
N ARG A 29 23.39 -8.33 14.84
CA ARG A 29 24.01 -8.01 13.55
C ARG A 29 23.07 -7.23 12.63
N ILE A 30 21.82 -7.69 12.47
CA ILE A 30 20.80 -6.99 11.67
C ILE A 30 20.60 -5.56 12.18
N ARG A 31 20.46 -5.38 13.50
CA ARG A 31 20.25 -4.06 14.12
C ARG A 31 21.49 -3.17 14.05
N GLY A 32 22.69 -3.75 14.00
CA GLY A 32 23.94 -3.02 13.82
C GLY A 32 24.20 -2.56 12.39
N GLU A 33 23.62 -3.24 11.39
CA GLU A 33 23.79 -2.94 9.96
C GLU A 33 22.61 -2.14 9.36
N ILE A 34 21.41 -2.22 9.96
CA ILE A 34 20.17 -1.75 9.34
C ILE A 34 19.36 -0.86 10.29
N ASP A 35 19.35 0.45 10.02
CA ASP A 35 18.68 1.48 10.82
C ASP A 35 17.19 1.19 11.05
N PHE A 36 16.50 0.65 10.03
CA PHE A 36 15.07 0.33 10.12
C PHE A 36 14.75 -0.59 11.31
N TYR A 37 15.62 -1.55 11.63
CA TYR A 37 15.41 -2.49 12.73
C TYR A 37 15.78 -1.92 14.10
N THR A 38 16.32 -0.70 14.17
CA THR A 38 16.56 0.02 15.43
C THR A 38 15.40 0.92 15.83
N ALA A 39 14.56 1.32 14.86
CA ALA A 39 13.40 2.17 15.09
C ALA A 39 12.35 1.46 15.95
N VAL A 40 12.01 2.05 17.10
CA VAL A 40 11.19 1.43 18.16
C VAL A 40 9.78 1.05 17.69
N ASP A 41 9.21 1.80 16.74
CA ASP A 41 7.80 1.68 16.37
C ASP A 41 7.52 0.78 15.16
N ALA A 42 8.56 0.29 14.47
CA ALA A 42 8.38 -0.45 13.21
C ALA A 42 8.41 -1.97 13.40
N VAL A 43 9.48 -2.49 13.99
CA VAL A 43 9.64 -3.91 14.32
C VAL A 43 10.29 -3.99 15.70
N THR A 44 9.57 -4.53 16.67
CA THR A 44 10.11 -4.69 18.02
C THR A 44 11.25 -5.71 18.02
N ALA A 45 12.19 -5.58 18.97
CA ALA A 45 13.30 -6.53 19.11
C ALA A 45 12.79 -7.98 19.32
N GLU A 46 11.70 -8.13 20.06
CA GLU A 46 11.05 -9.42 20.31
C GLU A 46 10.41 -10.02 19.05
N GLU A 47 9.76 -9.21 18.20
CA GLU A 47 9.25 -9.67 16.90
C GLU A 47 10.37 -10.05 15.93
N LEU A 48 11.45 -9.28 15.92
CA LEU A 48 12.63 -9.61 15.11
C LEU A 48 13.24 -10.94 15.56
N HIS A 49 13.46 -11.10 16.87
CA HIS A 49 14.01 -12.33 17.45
C HIS A 49 13.13 -13.55 17.14
N ARG A 50 11.82 -13.45 17.34
CA ARG A 50 10.87 -14.52 17.01
C ARG A 50 10.93 -14.91 15.53
N SER A 51 10.98 -13.92 14.63
CA SER A 51 11.06 -14.15 13.19
C SER A 51 12.39 -14.81 12.81
N VAL A 52 13.53 -14.29 13.29
CA VAL A 52 14.87 -14.83 13.02
C VAL A 52 14.98 -16.27 13.52
N ARG A 53 14.64 -16.52 14.79
CA ARG A 53 14.64 -17.85 15.40
C ARG A 53 13.78 -18.83 14.61
N GLY A 54 12.55 -18.44 14.24
CA GLY A 54 11.66 -19.30 13.46
C GLY A 54 12.21 -19.68 12.08
N ASN A 55 12.88 -18.74 11.40
CA ASN A 55 13.56 -19.02 10.13
C ASN A 55 14.78 -19.94 10.33
N LEU A 56 15.62 -19.68 11.33
CA LEU A 56 16.77 -20.52 11.66
C LEU A 56 16.35 -21.96 11.98
N THR A 57 15.33 -22.15 12.81
CA THR A 57 14.79 -23.48 13.11
C THR A 57 14.33 -24.20 11.83
N THR A 58 13.58 -23.52 10.95
CA THR A 58 13.11 -24.13 9.70
C THR A 58 14.28 -24.50 8.77
N ILE A 59 15.34 -23.68 8.73
CA ILE A 59 16.54 -23.98 7.94
C ILE A 59 17.28 -25.19 8.51
N PHE A 60 17.50 -25.25 9.83
CA PHE A 60 18.19 -26.41 10.43
C PHE A 60 17.40 -27.71 10.25
N GLU A 61 16.07 -27.68 10.39
CA GLU A 61 15.21 -28.84 10.11
C GLU A 61 15.39 -29.36 8.67
N GLN A 62 15.64 -28.49 7.69
CA GLN A 62 15.92 -28.92 6.31
C GLN A 62 17.26 -29.66 6.19
N PHE A 63 18.29 -29.24 6.93
CA PHE A 63 19.57 -29.94 6.98
C PHE A 63 19.53 -31.23 7.80
N THR A 64 18.60 -31.39 8.75
CA THR A 64 18.42 -32.66 9.48
C THR A 64 17.52 -33.65 8.75
N GLY A 65 16.85 -33.22 7.67
CA GLY A 65 15.86 -34.03 6.95
C GLY A 65 14.49 -34.09 7.66
N GLU A 66 14.30 -33.30 8.72
CA GLU A 66 13.07 -33.21 9.52
C GLU A 66 12.14 -32.08 9.03
N GLY A 67 12.63 -31.25 8.10
CA GLY A 67 11.96 -30.05 7.61
C GLY A 67 10.70 -30.33 6.81
N ARG A 68 9.65 -29.56 7.10
CA ARG A 68 8.43 -29.57 6.28
C ARG A 68 8.71 -28.96 4.90
N PRO A 69 8.07 -29.47 3.82
CA PRO A 69 8.24 -28.89 2.50
C PRO A 69 7.77 -27.44 2.41
N GLY A 70 8.55 -26.62 1.71
CA GLY A 70 8.17 -25.29 1.23
C GLY A 70 8.56 -24.11 2.14
N PRO A 71 8.67 -22.89 1.59
CA PRO A 71 9.28 -21.74 2.25
C PRO A 71 8.28 -20.99 3.16
N ARG A 72 7.60 -21.68 4.09
CA ARG A 72 6.54 -21.08 4.92
C ARG A 72 7.05 -20.02 5.91
N ALA A 73 8.22 -20.24 6.53
CA ALA A 73 8.81 -19.27 7.45
C ALA A 73 9.20 -17.94 6.77
N PRO A 74 9.92 -17.95 5.63
CA PRO A 74 10.19 -16.72 4.89
C PRO A 74 8.92 -16.06 4.33
N GLN A 75 7.89 -16.83 3.91
CA GLN A 75 6.60 -16.27 3.53
C GLN A 75 5.93 -15.49 4.66
N ARG A 76 5.83 -16.08 5.88
CA ARG A 76 5.28 -15.37 7.04
C ARG A 76 6.06 -14.09 7.34
N THR A 77 7.38 -14.15 7.23
CA THR A 77 8.26 -12.98 7.43
C THR A 77 7.96 -11.89 6.40
N GLY A 78 7.84 -12.24 5.11
CA GLY A 78 7.49 -11.29 4.05
C GLY A 78 6.15 -10.59 4.31
N ARG A 79 5.13 -11.37 4.71
CA ARG A 79 3.82 -10.83 5.09
C ARG A 79 3.88 -9.90 6.30
N GLU A 80 4.53 -10.31 7.39
CA GLU A 80 4.67 -9.50 8.61
C GLU A 80 5.38 -8.18 8.33
N ARG A 81 6.48 -8.21 7.57
CA ARG A 81 7.24 -7.01 7.22
C ARG A 81 6.46 -6.06 6.29
N ALA A 82 5.61 -6.59 5.41
CA ALA A 82 4.70 -5.77 4.62
C ALA A 82 3.63 -5.08 5.49
N LEU A 83 3.04 -5.81 6.45
CA LEU A 83 2.07 -5.26 7.41
C LEU A 83 2.70 -4.16 8.29
N GLN A 84 3.98 -4.32 8.64
CA GLN A 84 4.76 -3.37 9.42
C GLN A 84 5.31 -2.19 8.59
N GLY A 85 5.08 -2.16 7.27
CA GLY A 85 5.54 -1.07 6.40
C GLY A 85 7.06 -1.03 6.20
N ALA A 86 7.76 -2.14 6.44
CA ALA A 86 9.20 -2.22 6.23
C ALA A 86 9.56 -2.03 4.74
N PRO A 87 10.58 -1.23 4.38
CA PRO A 87 11.01 -1.15 2.99
C PRO A 87 11.56 -2.50 2.52
N LEU A 88 11.04 -3.02 1.40
CA LEU A 88 11.49 -4.32 0.85
C LEU A 88 13.03 -4.41 0.69
N PRO A 89 13.76 -3.37 0.26
CA PRO A 89 15.23 -3.41 0.18
C PRO A 89 15.90 -3.72 1.53
N GLU A 90 15.38 -3.17 2.62
CA GLU A 90 15.90 -3.40 3.99
C GLU A 90 15.57 -4.82 4.48
N VAL A 91 14.38 -5.31 4.16
CA VAL A 91 14.00 -6.71 4.45
C VAL A 91 14.95 -7.67 3.73
N LEU A 92 15.22 -7.44 2.44
CA LEU A 92 16.15 -8.26 1.67
C LEU A 92 17.60 -8.09 2.14
N HIS A 93 17.98 -6.92 2.64
CA HIS A 93 19.28 -6.71 3.26
C HIS A 93 19.44 -7.55 4.52
N ALA A 94 18.44 -7.56 5.40
CA ALA A 94 18.45 -8.40 6.60
C ALA A 94 18.59 -9.89 6.23
N PHE A 95 17.89 -10.36 5.21
CA PHE A 95 18.03 -11.74 4.72
C PHE A 95 19.45 -12.06 4.23
N ARG A 96 20.08 -11.16 3.45
CA ARG A 96 21.48 -11.34 3.02
C ARG A 96 22.43 -11.40 4.22
N THR A 97 22.27 -10.50 5.19
CA THR A 97 23.06 -10.46 6.43
C THR A 97 22.87 -11.74 7.26
N SER A 98 21.63 -12.20 7.42
CA SER A 98 21.28 -13.45 8.11
C SER A 98 21.92 -14.68 7.45
N PHE A 99 21.84 -14.80 6.12
CA PHE A 99 22.42 -15.94 5.42
C PHE A 99 23.95 -15.94 5.43
N ALA A 100 24.59 -14.76 5.33
CA ALA A 100 26.04 -14.65 5.49
C ALA A 100 26.49 -15.12 6.88
N TYR A 101 25.80 -14.65 7.93
CA TYR A 101 26.05 -15.11 9.30
C TYR A 101 25.84 -16.63 9.44
N LEU A 102 24.73 -17.16 8.94
CA LEU A 102 24.43 -18.59 9.00
C LEU A 102 25.51 -19.44 8.32
N TRP A 103 26.00 -19.01 7.15
CA TRP A 103 27.07 -19.70 6.43
C TRP A 103 28.37 -19.72 7.24
N ASP A 104 28.77 -18.56 7.79
CA ASP A 104 29.96 -18.46 8.64
C ASP A 104 29.86 -19.37 9.87
N THR A 105 28.70 -19.42 10.52
CA THR A 105 28.42 -20.30 11.66
C THR A 105 28.48 -21.77 11.28
N LEU A 106 27.87 -22.18 10.17
CA LEU A 106 27.89 -23.57 9.68
C LEU A 106 29.33 -24.03 9.41
N VAL A 107 30.12 -23.21 8.72
CA VAL A 107 31.52 -23.52 8.40
C VAL A 107 32.38 -23.61 9.66
N ALA A 108 32.20 -22.68 10.61
CA ALA A 108 32.94 -22.69 11.87
C ALA A 108 32.66 -23.97 12.67
N GLU A 109 31.39 -24.36 12.78
CA GLU A 109 30.97 -25.56 13.52
C GLU A 109 31.47 -26.84 12.85
N ALA A 110 31.36 -26.94 11.52
CA ALA A 110 31.87 -28.09 10.77
C ALA A 110 33.39 -28.27 10.90
N ARG A 111 34.15 -27.17 10.98
CA ARG A 111 35.59 -27.21 11.24
C ARG A 111 35.90 -27.63 12.67
N ALA A 112 35.13 -27.16 13.64
CA ALA A 112 35.32 -27.48 15.05
C ALA A 112 34.98 -28.95 15.36
N SER A 113 33.97 -29.52 14.69
CA SER A 113 33.60 -30.92 14.88
C SER A 113 34.65 -31.90 14.33
N GLY A 114 35.37 -31.51 13.28
CA GLY A 114 36.33 -32.38 12.57
C GLY A 114 35.67 -33.56 11.83
N THR A 115 34.34 -33.60 11.78
CA THR A 115 33.56 -34.71 11.21
C THR A 115 33.14 -34.49 9.76
N VAL A 116 33.35 -33.28 9.22
CA VAL A 116 32.94 -32.89 7.87
C VAL A 116 34.18 -32.60 7.01
N GLY A 117 34.32 -33.31 5.90
CA GLY A 117 35.38 -33.07 4.93
C GLY A 117 35.17 -31.78 4.13
N SER A 118 36.25 -31.26 3.52
CA SER A 118 36.15 -30.06 2.67
C SER A 118 35.25 -30.28 1.45
N ASP A 119 35.24 -31.48 0.88
CA ASP A 119 34.38 -31.83 -0.26
C ASP A 119 32.89 -31.76 0.12
N SER A 120 32.51 -32.34 1.27
CA SER A 120 31.12 -32.24 1.79
C SER A 120 30.70 -30.78 2.05
N LEU A 121 31.63 -29.92 2.51
CA LEU A 121 31.35 -28.49 2.68
C LEU A 121 31.12 -27.76 1.35
N VAL A 122 31.89 -28.10 0.30
CA VAL A 122 31.72 -27.54 -1.04
C VAL A 122 30.38 -27.98 -1.64
N ASP A 123 30.03 -29.26 -1.49
CA ASP A 123 28.75 -29.80 -1.98
C ASP A 123 27.56 -29.10 -1.31
N VAL A 124 27.63 -28.89 0.01
CA VAL A 124 26.57 -28.18 0.76
C VAL A 124 26.55 -26.67 0.46
N ALA A 125 27.65 -26.06 0.04
CA ALA A 125 27.67 -24.64 -0.31
C ALA A 125 26.66 -24.32 -1.43
N ALA A 126 26.54 -25.19 -2.43
CA ALA A 126 25.57 -25.04 -3.51
C ALA A 126 24.13 -25.13 -2.99
N ASP A 127 23.86 -26.04 -2.05
CA ASP A 127 22.55 -26.19 -1.42
C ASP A 127 22.18 -24.98 -0.55
N VAL A 128 23.12 -24.43 0.22
CA VAL A 128 22.92 -23.20 1.01
C VAL A 128 22.64 -22.01 0.09
N TRP A 129 23.38 -21.87 -1.01
CA TRP A 129 23.14 -20.81 -2.00
C TRP A 129 21.76 -20.92 -2.64
N ARG A 130 21.35 -22.12 -3.05
CA ARG A 130 20.01 -22.36 -3.57
C ARG A 130 18.94 -22.01 -2.52
N LEU A 131 19.16 -22.41 -1.28
CA LEU A 131 18.25 -22.13 -0.16
C LEU A 131 18.11 -20.61 0.11
N MET A 132 19.22 -19.86 0.06
CA MET A 132 19.22 -18.40 0.16
C MET A 132 18.33 -17.78 -0.91
N GLY A 133 18.49 -18.20 -2.17
CA GLY A 133 17.67 -17.74 -3.29
C GLY A 133 16.19 -18.03 -3.08
N GLU A 134 15.85 -19.28 -2.73
CA GLU A 134 14.47 -19.70 -2.47
C GLU A 134 13.81 -18.91 -1.33
N TYR A 135 14.55 -18.62 -0.26
CA TYR A 135 14.04 -17.84 0.87
C TYR A 135 13.85 -16.37 0.49
N ALA A 136 14.83 -15.77 -0.18
CA ALA A 136 14.73 -14.38 -0.63
C ALA A 136 13.54 -14.18 -1.60
N ASP A 137 13.35 -15.09 -2.55
CA ASP A 137 12.23 -15.07 -3.49
C ASP A 137 10.88 -15.25 -2.78
N ALA A 138 10.82 -16.16 -1.80
CA ALA A 138 9.61 -16.40 -1.02
C ALA A 138 9.20 -15.19 -0.16
N VAL A 139 10.18 -14.53 0.48
CA VAL A 139 9.96 -13.27 1.23
C VAL A 139 9.47 -12.19 0.29
N ALA A 140 10.17 -11.96 -0.83
CA ALA A 140 9.87 -10.88 -1.74
C ALA A 140 8.49 -11.04 -2.39
N THR A 141 8.13 -12.28 -2.74
CA THR A 141 6.81 -12.59 -3.31
C THR A 141 5.71 -12.34 -2.29
N SER A 142 5.80 -12.94 -1.10
CA SER A 142 4.77 -12.78 -0.07
C SER A 142 4.64 -11.32 0.41
N TYR A 143 5.75 -10.59 0.47
CA TYR A 143 5.75 -9.16 0.75
C TYR A 143 4.96 -8.39 -0.31
N ARG A 144 5.26 -8.60 -1.61
CA ARG A 144 4.61 -7.87 -2.71
C ARG A 144 3.11 -8.16 -2.79
N GLU A 145 2.74 -9.43 -2.62
CA GLU A 145 1.32 -9.84 -2.56
C GLU A 145 0.60 -9.12 -1.41
N THR A 146 1.17 -9.16 -0.20
CA THR A 146 0.60 -8.49 0.97
C THR A 146 0.54 -6.97 0.79
N ALA A 147 1.58 -6.36 0.22
CA ALA A 147 1.62 -4.93 -0.06
C ALA A 147 0.55 -4.51 -1.08
N ALA A 148 0.34 -5.32 -2.14
CA ALA A 148 -0.71 -5.09 -3.12
C ALA A 148 -2.11 -5.22 -2.50
N GLU A 149 -2.33 -6.22 -1.65
CA GLU A 149 -3.58 -6.37 -0.89
C GLU A 149 -3.85 -5.16 0.00
N LEU A 150 -2.84 -4.68 0.73
CA LEU A 150 -2.95 -3.48 1.58
C LEU A 150 -3.24 -2.21 0.76
N MET A 151 -2.63 -2.06 -0.41
CA MET A 151 -2.92 -0.95 -1.32
C MET A 151 -4.37 -1.00 -1.80
N LEU A 152 -4.87 -2.17 -2.21
CA LEU A 152 -6.25 -2.34 -2.63
C LEU A 152 -7.25 -2.08 -1.49
N GLN A 153 -6.95 -2.57 -0.28
CA GLN A 153 -7.76 -2.31 0.91
C GLN A 153 -7.86 -0.81 1.24
N ARG A 154 -6.72 -0.10 1.19
CA ARG A 154 -6.70 1.35 1.39
C ARG A 154 -7.48 2.10 0.32
N GLU A 155 -7.39 1.69 -0.93
CA GLU A 155 -8.16 2.30 -2.02
C GLU A 155 -9.67 2.04 -1.85
N HIS A 156 -10.05 0.83 -1.42
CA HIS A 156 -11.43 0.51 -1.11
C HIS A 156 -11.96 1.35 0.06
N GLU A 157 -11.21 1.45 1.16
CA GLU A 157 -11.54 2.29 2.31
C GLU A 157 -11.71 3.76 1.89
N ARG A 158 -10.76 4.30 1.13
CA ARG A 158 -10.84 5.67 0.59
C ARG A 158 -12.09 5.86 -0.26
N SER A 159 -12.38 4.93 -1.18
CA SER A 159 -13.60 4.97 -2.00
C SER A 159 -14.89 4.99 -1.15
N VAL A 160 -14.98 4.17 -0.11
CA VAL A 160 -16.13 4.14 0.81
C VAL A 160 -16.27 5.47 1.57
N LEU A 161 -15.15 6.05 2.02
CA LEU A 161 -15.15 7.32 2.73
C LEU A 161 -15.52 8.51 1.83
N VAL A 162 -15.10 8.51 0.57
CA VAL A 162 -15.57 9.49 -0.42
C VAL A 162 -17.07 9.36 -0.61
N GLU A 163 -17.60 8.14 -0.81
CA GLU A 163 -19.05 7.92 -0.94
C GLU A 163 -19.82 8.43 0.29
N ALA A 164 -19.33 8.14 1.50
CA ALA A 164 -19.94 8.58 2.74
C ALA A 164 -19.95 10.12 2.87
N LEU A 165 -18.90 10.78 2.37
CA LEU A 165 -18.83 12.24 2.30
C LEU A 165 -19.80 12.82 1.25
N LEU A 166 -19.87 12.22 0.06
CA LEU A 166 -20.75 12.65 -1.04
C LEU A 166 -22.24 12.50 -0.68
N THR A 167 -22.59 11.47 0.09
CA THR A 167 -23.96 11.16 0.51
C THR A 167 -24.38 11.87 1.80
N GLY A 168 -23.45 12.51 2.50
CA GLY A 168 -23.72 13.21 3.76
C GLY A 168 -24.03 12.28 4.94
N VAL A 169 -23.75 10.97 4.82
CA VAL A 169 -23.94 9.99 5.90
C VAL A 169 -23.03 10.32 7.10
N VAL A 170 -21.87 10.92 6.84
CA VAL A 170 -20.94 11.41 7.85
C VAL A 170 -21.47 12.70 8.49
N SER A 171 -22.32 12.56 9.50
CA SER A 171 -23.02 13.67 10.16
C SER A 171 -22.41 14.09 11.50
N ASP A 172 -21.67 13.20 12.19
CA ASP A 172 -20.97 13.55 13.42
C ASP A 172 -19.56 14.11 13.16
N ARG A 173 -19.15 15.07 13.99
CA ARG A 173 -17.87 15.79 13.83
C ARG A 173 -16.66 14.88 13.93
N ALA A 174 -16.71 13.82 14.75
CA ALA A 174 -15.57 12.92 14.95
C ALA A 174 -15.39 12.00 13.73
N ALA A 175 -16.48 11.51 13.14
CA ALA A 175 -16.43 10.76 11.88
C ALA A 175 -15.96 11.65 10.73
N LEU A 176 -16.45 12.90 10.63
CA LEU A 176 -15.99 13.82 9.59
C LEU A 176 -14.49 14.10 9.71
N TRP A 177 -13.97 14.29 10.92
CA TRP A 177 -12.54 14.44 11.15
C TRP A 177 -11.74 13.19 10.74
N ARG A 178 -12.18 11.98 11.09
CA ARG A 178 -11.52 10.73 10.66
C ARG A 178 -11.53 10.60 9.14
N THR A 179 -12.67 10.85 8.49
CA THR A 179 -12.79 10.85 7.02
C THR A 179 -11.83 11.86 6.39
N ALA A 180 -11.77 13.09 6.91
CA ALA A 180 -10.89 14.13 6.42
C ALA A 180 -9.40 13.71 6.52
N VAL A 181 -8.99 13.13 7.66
CA VAL A 181 -7.62 12.62 7.85
C VAL A 181 -7.29 11.51 6.85
N THR A 182 -8.15 10.49 6.70
CA THR A 182 -7.90 9.38 5.78
C THR A 182 -7.88 9.82 4.31
N LEU A 183 -8.74 10.77 3.93
CA LEU A 183 -8.78 11.35 2.60
C LEU A 183 -7.71 12.43 2.37
N GLN A 184 -6.99 12.84 3.42
CA GLN A 184 -6.01 13.93 3.41
C GLN A 184 -6.61 15.27 2.95
N LEU A 185 -7.88 15.51 3.30
CA LEU A 185 -8.59 16.75 3.04
C LEU A 185 -8.68 17.57 4.34
N PRO A 186 -8.59 18.91 4.29
CA PRO A 186 -8.88 19.73 5.45
C PRO A 186 -10.39 19.67 5.79
N LEU A 187 -10.76 20.02 7.04
CA LEU A 187 -12.18 20.15 7.41
C LEU A 187 -12.81 21.45 6.90
N GLU A 188 -12.02 22.52 6.86
CA GLU A 188 -12.39 23.86 6.41
C GLU A 188 -11.31 24.33 5.44
N GLY A 189 -11.70 25.03 4.38
CA GLY A 189 -10.81 25.42 3.29
C GLY A 189 -11.60 25.63 2.01
N ARG A 190 -10.93 25.93 0.90
CA ARG A 190 -11.64 26.17 -0.36
C ARG A 190 -11.78 24.87 -1.13
N PHE A 191 -13.01 24.44 -1.39
CA PHE A 191 -13.30 23.18 -2.05
C PHE A 191 -14.08 23.36 -3.35
N LEU A 192 -14.02 22.34 -4.21
CA LEU A 192 -14.83 22.17 -5.40
C LEU A 192 -15.27 20.71 -5.51
N VAL A 193 -16.46 20.46 -6.05
CA VAL A 193 -16.89 19.13 -6.49
C VAL A 193 -16.91 19.08 -8.01
N VAL A 194 -16.35 18.01 -8.55
CA VAL A 194 -16.37 17.69 -9.99
C VAL A 194 -17.25 16.46 -10.19
N ALA A 195 -18.15 16.52 -11.18
CA ALA A 195 -18.93 15.39 -11.65
C ALA A 195 -18.70 15.21 -13.16
N ALA A 196 -18.05 14.12 -13.56
CA ALA A 196 -17.75 13.84 -14.95
C ALA A 196 -18.47 12.57 -15.43
N GLU A 197 -19.02 12.58 -16.64
CA GLU A 197 -19.63 11.42 -17.27
C GLU A 197 -18.56 10.40 -17.69
N VAL A 198 -18.72 9.13 -17.33
CA VAL A 198 -17.76 8.09 -17.72
C VAL A 198 -18.06 7.57 -19.13
N PRO A 199 -17.03 7.28 -19.95
CA PRO A 199 -17.25 6.79 -21.31
C PRO A 199 -17.79 5.36 -21.36
N ALA A 200 -17.52 4.56 -20.31
CA ALA A 200 -18.05 3.22 -20.13
C ALA A 200 -17.90 2.80 -18.66
N ALA A 201 -18.72 1.84 -18.21
CA ALA A 201 -18.61 1.29 -16.87
C ALA A 201 -17.19 0.78 -16.60
N GLY A 202 -16.62 1.18 -15.46
CA GLY A 202 -15.26 0.81 -15.05
C GLY A 202 -14.14 1.58 -15.75
N ARG A 203 -14.46 2.60 -16.57
CA ARG A 203 -13.47 3.53 -17.14
C ARG A 203 -13.56 4.88 -16.44
N GLU A 204 -12.41 5.44 -16.10
CA GLU A 204 -12.33 6.81 -15.59
C GLU A 204 -12.75 7.81 -16.68
N ALA A 205 -13.50 8.83 -16.29
CA ALA A 205 -13.84 9.98 -17.13
C ALA A 205 -12.65 10.92 -17.30
N LEU A 206 -11.79 11.00 -16.27
CA LEU A 206 -10.65 11.91 -16.19
C LEU A 206 -9.36 11.12 -15.85
N PRO A 207 -8.82 10.31 -16.77
CA PRO A 207 -7.62 9.51 -16.52
C PRO A 207 -6.41 10.38 -16.17
N GLY A 208 -5.70 10.03 -15.10
CA GLY A 208 -4.49 10.75 -14.68
C GLY A 208 -4.73 12.17 -14.15
N ILE A 209 -5.98 12.52 -13.78
CA ILE A 209 -6.30 13.85 -13.25
C ILE A 209 -5.63 14.16 -11.91
N VAL A 210 -5.47 13.15 -11.05
CA VAL A 210 -4.91 13.30 -9.69
C VAL A 210 -3.51 13.94 -9.70
N PRO A 211 -2.50 13.38 -10.39
CA PRO A 211 -1.17 14.00 -10.42
C PRO A 211 -1.17 15.40 -11.08
N LEU A 212 -2.06 15.65 -12.05
CA LEU A 212 -2.18 16.98 -12.68
C LEU A 212 -2.73 18.04 -11.73
N LEU A 213 -3.64 17.65 -10.82
CA LEU A 213 -4.15 18.52 -9.76
C LEU A 213 -3.08 18.76 -8.67
N GLU A 214 -2.32 17.74 -8.31
CA GLU A 214 -1.22 17.88 -7.34
C GLU A 214 -0.16 18.90 -7.78
N THR A 215 0.18 18.94 -9.08
CA THR A 215 1.10 19.97 -9.62
C THR A 215 0.58 21.41 -9.51
N ARG A 216 -0.70 21.60 -9.20
CA ARG A 216 -1.37 22.90 -9.01
C ARG A 216 -1.73 23.16 -7.55
N ASP A 217 -1.12 22.41 -6.61
CA ASP A 217 -1.43 22.50 -5.18
C ASP A 217 -2.92 22.22 -4.90
N VAL A 218 -3.51 21.25 -5.61
CA VAL A 218 -4.90 20.80 -5.41
C VAL A 218 -4.89 19.35 -4.97
N ARG A 219 -5.30 19.09 -3.73
CA ARG A 219 -5.55 17.74 -3.22
C ARG A 219 -6.91 17.27 -3.67
N SER A 220 -7.07 15.97 -3.94
CA SER A 220 -8.35 15.44 -4.40
C SER A 220 -8.64 14.04 -3.92
N ALA A 221 -9.92 13.73 -3.75
CA ALA A 221 -10.42 12.40 -3.44
C ALA A 221 -11.54 12.05 -4.42
N TRP A 222 -11.46 10.86 -5.03
CA TRP A 222 -12.29 10.48 -6.17
C TRP A 222 -13.10 9.23 -5.90
N ARG A 223 -14.26 9.15 -6.56
CA ARG A 223 -15.13 7.98 -6.58
C ARG A 223 -15.57 7.71 -8.01
N LEU A 224 -15.34 6.47 -8.46
CA LEU A 224 -15.86 5.98 -9.73
C LEU A 224 -17.20 5.25 -9.49
N LEU A 225 -18.26 5.81 -10.06
CA LEU A 225 -19.61 5.21 -10.15
C LEU A 225 -19.80 4.61 -11.55
N PRO A 226 -20.84 3.78 -11.79
CA PRO A 226 -21.07 3.15 -13.09
C PRO A 226 -21.26 4.13 -14.26
N ASP A 227 -21.81 5.31 -13.99
CA ASP A 227 -22.18 6.35 -14.96
C ASP A 227 -21.35 7.63 -14.81
N ARG A 228 -20.69 7.84 -13.66
CA ARG A 228 -20.05 9.10 -13.30
C ARG A 228 -18.76 8.90 -12.51
N GLN A 229 -17.78 9.77 -12.73
CA GLN A 229 -16.62 9.93 -11.86
C GLN A 229 -16.80 11.22 -11.06
N ILE A 230 -16.81 11.12 -9.74
CA ILE A 230 -17.02 12.24 -8.83
C ILE A 230 -15.72 12.54 -8.07
N GLY A 231 -15.33 13.81 -7.99
CA GLY A 231 -14.13 14.24 -7.27
C GLY A 231 -14.43 15.36 -6.29
N VAL A 232 -13.90 15.25 -5.07
CA VAL A 232 -13.84 16.33 -4.08
C VAL A 232 -12.43 16.90 -4.12
N LEU A 233 -12.31 18.19 -4.42
CA LEU A 233 -11.05 18.89 -4.57
C LEU A 233 -10.90 19.89 -3.44
N ALA A 234 -9.73 19.89 -2.79
CA ALA A 234 -9.33 20.90 -1.82
C ALA A 234 -8.20 21.74 -2.41
N LEU A 235 -8.47 23.04 -2.58
CA LEU A 235 -7.50 24.00 -3.09
C LEU A 235 -6.51 24.35 -1.98
N GLY A 236 -5.22 24.13 -2.25
CA GLY A 236 -4.14 24.61 -1.40
C GLY A 236 -3.95 26.12 -1.52
N PRO A 237 -3.02 26.71 -0.75
CA PRO A 237 -2.77 28.15 -0.74
C PRO A 237 -2.45 28.74 -2.12
N ALA A 238 -1.78 27.98 -3.00
CA ALA A 238 -1.46 28.42 -4.36
C ALA A 238 -2.51 28.01 -5.40
N GLY A 239 -3.42 27.09 -5.06
CA GLY A 239 -4.43 26.58 -5.97
C GLY A 239 -5.63 27.51 -6.13
N THR A 240 -6.09 27.69 -7.38
CA THR A 240 -7.31 28.45 -7.67
C THR A 240 -8.34 27.60 -8.42
N ALA A 241 -9.62 27.96 -8.26
CA ALA A 241 -10.70 27.35 -9.05
C ALA A 241 -10.52 27.59 -10.56
N GLY A 242 -9.94 28.75 -10.93
CA GLY A 242 -9.60 29.06 -12.32
C GLY A 242 -8.60 28.08 -12.91
N ASP A 243 -7.58 27.69 -12.15
CA ASP A 243 -6.56 26.72 -12.59
C ASP A 243 -7.16 25.33 -12.80
N VAL A 244 -8.06 24.90 -11.92
CA VAL A 244 -8.81 23.64 -12.05
C VAL A 244 -9.68 23.66 -13.31
N LEU A 245 -10.44 24.74 -13.52
CA LEU A 245 -11.30 24.86 -14.71
C LEU A 245 -10.47 24.94 -16.00
N ALA A 246 -9.36 25.68 -15.99
CA ALA A 246 -8.47 25.76 -17.13
C ALA A 246 -7.86 24.39 -17.46
N LEU A 247 -7.46 23.63 -16.43
CA LEU A 247 -6.96 22.26 -16.58
C LEU A 247 -8.02 21.35 -17.24
N LEU A 248 -9.24 21.35 -16.71
CA LEU A 248 -10.34 20.52 -17.23
C LEU A 248 -10.76 20.94 -18.65
N ARG A 249 -10.72 22.25 -18.95
CA ARG A 249 -11.15 22.81 -20.26
C ARG A 249 -10.10 22.66 -21.36
N ARG A 250 -8.81 22.47 -21.02
CA ARG A 250 -7.73 22.44 -22.00
C ARG A 250 -7.95 21.36 -23.06
N GLU A 251 -8.30 20.15 -22.61
CA GLU A 251 -8.63 19.00 -23.45
C GLU A 251 -9.74 18.20 -22.75
N PRO A 252 -11.02 18.56 -22.95
CA PRO A 252 -12.12 17.90 -22.26
C PRO A 252 -12.22 16.45 -22.71
N ALA A 253 -11.89 15.52 -21.81
CA ALA A 253 -12.03 14.08 -22.05
C ALA A 253 -13.49 13.60 -21.91
N ALA A 254 -14.30 14.33 -21.16
CA ALA A 254 -15.69 13.98 -20.83
C ALA A 254 -16.56 15.22 -20.60
N ARG A 255 -17.88 15.04 -20.63
CA ARG A 255 -18.83 16.03 -20.08
C ARG A 255 -18.58 16.14 -18.58
N THR A 256 -18.33 17.35 -18.10
CA THR A 256 -17.90 17.61 -16.72
C THR A 256 -18.63 18.82 -16.16
N GLY A 257 -19.37 18.62 -15.06
CA GLY A 257 -19.94 19.68 -14.24
C GLY A 257 -19.08 19.95 -13.02
N VAL A 258 -18.96 21.22 -12.63
CA VAL A 258 -18.16 21.67 -11.48
C VAL A 258 -19.02 22.54 -10.58
N SER A 259 -18.94 22.35 -9.27
CA SER A 259 -19.64 23.19 -8.29
C SER A 259 -19.06 24.61 -8.20
N PRO A 260 -19.75 25.56 -7.56
CA PRO A 260 -19.11 26.75 -7.02
C PRO A 260 -18.07 26.37 -5.94
N VAL A 261 -17.23 27.31 -5.57
CA VAL A 261 -16.32 27.13 -4.43
C VAL A 261 -17.14 27.13 -3.13
N TYR A 262 -16.82 26.22 -2.23
CA TYR A 262 -17.43 26.12 -0.90
C TYR A 262 -16.37 25.97 0.19
N ASP A 263 -16.72 26.28 1.44
CA ASP A 263 -15.72 26.51 2.50
C ASP A 263 -15.59 25.38 3.55
N ALA A 264 -16.61 24.51 3.68
CA ALA A 264 -16.61 23.46 4.69
C ALA A 264 -16.81 22.09 4.06
N LEU A 265 -15.99 21.10 4.46
CA LEU A 265 -16.03 19.75 3.89
C LEU A 265 -17.41 19.09 4.06
N LYS A 266 -18.12 19.39 5.15
CA LYS A 266 -19.49 18.90 5.41
C LYS A 266 -20.52 19.31 4.35
N ASP A 267 -20.28 20.39 3.60
CA ASP A 267 -21.20 20.92 2.58
C ASP A 267 -21.02 20.22 1.21
N THR A 268 -20.13 19.22 1.13
CA THR A 268 -19.88 18.41 -0.07
C THR A 268 -21.14 17.83 -0.73
N PRO A 269 -22.16 17.31 -0.01
CA PRO A 269 -23.37 16.82 -0.65
C PRO A 269 -24.12 17.87 -1.46
N GLU A 270 -24.17 19.11 -0.96
CA GLU A 270 -24.82 20.22 -1.65
C GLU A 270 -23.99 20.67 -2.86
N ALA A 271 -22.67 20.79 -2.70
CA ALA A 271 -21.78 21.10 -3.81
C ALA A 271 -21.86 20.04 -4.94
N LEU A 272 -21.97 18.76 -4.58
CA LEU A 272 -22.19 17.67 -5.54
C LEU A 272 -23.49 17.82 -6.32
N ARG A 273 -24.58 18.20 -5.64
CA ARG A 273 -25.88 18.47 -6.27
C ARG A 273 -25.74 19.55 -7.35
N LEU A 274 -25.05 20.65 -7.04
CA LEU A 274 -24.78 21.74 -7.98
C LEU A 274 -23.88 21.31 -9.15
N ALA A 275 -22.83 20.53 -8.89
CA ALA A 275 -21.97 19.99 -9.94
C ALA A 275 -22.73 19.09 -10.91
N ARG A 276 -23.66 18.26 -10.41
CA ARG A 276 -24.53 17.41 -11.24
C ARG A 276 -25.47 18.24 -12.12
N ILE A 277 -26.05 19.32 -11.60
CA ILE A 277 -26.89 20.22 -12.40
C ILE A 277 -26.09 20.87 -13.52
N ALA A 278 -24.87 21.33 -13.24
CA ALA A 278 -23.99 21.87 -14.27
C ALA A 278 -23.63 20.83 -15.34
N LEU A 279 -23.40 19.57 -14.94
CA LEU A 279 -23.17 18.46 -15.86
C LEU A 279 -24.40 18.20 -16.74
N ASP A 280 -25.58 18.09 -16.13
CA ASP A 280 -26.82 17.74 -16.83
C ASP A 280 -27.29 18.86 -17.78
N ALA A 281 -26.87 20.10 -17.56
CA ALA A 281 -27.08 21.23 -18.47
C ALA A 281 -26.22 21.18 -19.75
N LEU A 282 -25.15 20.38 -19.80
CA LEU A 282 -24.31 20.25 -20.99
C LEU A 282 -25.02 19.42 -22.09
N PRO A 283 -24.85 19.75 -23.38
CA PRO A 283 -25.35 18.90 -24.46
C PRO A 283 -24.78 17.48 -24.38
N ALA A 284 -25.63 16.48 -24.58
CA ALA A 284 -25.21 15.07 -24.58
C ALA A 284 -24.20 14.78 -25.70
N GLY A 285 -23.27 13.86 -25.44
CA GLY A 285 -22.33 13.34 -26.45
C GLY A 285 -21.18 14.27 -26.85
N THR A 286 -21.11 15.51 -26.34
CA THR A 286 -20.01 16.44 -26.62
C THR A 286 -19.21 16.72 -25.34
N PRO A 287 -17.92 16.33 -25.25
CA PRO A 287 -17.07 16.68 -24.12
C PRO A 287 -17.00 18.19 -23.91
N ALA A 288 -17.35 18.62 -22.70
CA ALA A 288 -17.42 20.02 -22.33
C ALA A 288 -17.33 20.16 -20.81
N VAL A 289 -16.91 21.33 -20.34
CA VAL A 289 -16.78 21.62 -18.90
C VAL A 289 -17.61 22.85 -18.55
N ALA A 290 -18.61 22.67 -17.69
CA ALA A 290 -19.41 23.75 -17.13
C ALA A 290 -19.19 23.87 -15.62
N GLN A 291 -19.07 25.10 -15.13
CA GLN A 291 -19.19 25.37 -13.71
C GLN A 291 -20.62 25.85 -13.45
N PHE A 292 -21.22 25.44 -12.33
CA PHE A 292 -22.49 26.00 -11.91
C PHE A 292 -22.30 27.49 -11.58
N GLU A 293 -23.08 28.35 -12.24
CA GLU A 293 -23.16 29.78 -11.94
C GLU A 293 -24.46 30.07 -11.21
N GLU A 294 -24.40 30.85 -10.12
CA GLU A 294 -25.59 31.29 -9.38
C GLU A 294 -26.39 32.31 -10.21
N SER A 295 -27.32 31.79 -11.04
CA SER A 295 -28.31 32.57 -11.77
C SER A 295 -29.72 32.23 -11.27
N PRO A 296 -30.71 33.14 -11.29
CA PRO A 296 -32.08 32.85 -10.88
C PRO A 296 -32.70 31.62 -11.58
N ILE A 297 -32.35 31.38 -12.85
CA ILE A 297 -32.78 30.19 -13.60
C ILE A 297 -32.05 28.93 -13.11
N ALA A 298 -30.76 29.04 -12.81
CA ALA A 298 -29.96 27.94 -12.28
C ALA A 298 -30.41 27.54 -10.86
N LEU A 299 -30.80 28.51 -10.03
CA LEU A 299 -31.39 28.27 -8.70
C LEU A 299 -32.75 27.58 -8.79
N LEU A 300 -33.60 27.92 -9.76
CA LEU A 300 -34.87 27.22 -10.01
C LEU A 300 -34.65 25.77 -10.46
N ALA A 301 -33.68 25.53 -11.35
CA ALA A 301 -33.27 24.17 -11.72
C ALA A 301 -32.70 23.39 -10.53
N ALA A 302 -32.01 24.08 -9.60
CA ALA A 302 -31.52 23.50 -8.37
C ALA A 302 -32.61 23.20 -7.33
N ALA A 303 -33.67 24.00 -7.26
CA ALA A 303 -34.75 23.84 -6.29
C ALA A 303 -35.82 22.81 -6.72
N ALA A 304 -35.78 22.37 -7.98
CA ALA A 304 -36.71 21.36 -8.48
C ALA A 304 -36.39 19.98 -7.85
N PRO A 305 -37.40 19.27 -7.28
CA PRO A 305 -37.20 17.91 -6.83
C PRO A 305 -36.79 17.02 -8.01
N VAL A 306 -35.87 16.08 -7.77
CA VAL A 306 -35.50 15.07 -8.76
C VAL A 306 -36.71 14.16 -8.99
N GLU A 307 -37.51 14.45 -10.01
CA GLU A 307 -38.50 13.50 -10.51
C GLU A 307 -37.72 12.34 -11.15
N ALA A 308 -37.72 11.20 -10.46
CA ALA A 308 -37.11 9.96 -10.94
C ALA A 308 -37.82 9.49 -12.22
N GLY A 309 -37.22 9.79 -13.37
CA GLY A 309 -37.57 9.21 -14.65
C GLY A 309 -37.11 7.74 -14.71
N ARG A 310 -38.08 6.85 -14.96
CA ARG A 310 -37.91 5.42 -15.24
C ARG A 310 -37.12 5.17 -16.52
#